data_AF-A0A951L4B6-F1
#
_entry.id   AF-A0A951L4B6-F1
#
_cell.length_a   1.000
_cell.length_b   1.000
_cell.length_c   1.000
_cell.angle_alpha   90.00
_cell.angle_beta   90.00
_cell.angle_gamma   90.00
#
_symmetry.space_group_name_H-M   'P 1'
#
loop_
_entity.id
_entity.type
_entity.pdbx_description
1 polymer ?
#
loop_
_entity_poly.entity_id
_entity_poly.type
_entity_poly.pdbx_seq_one_letter_code
_entity_poly.pdbx_strand_id
1 'polypeptide(L)'
;MLYFENWKVALICAVCALGVLLSLPNLFSPSFLAQLPSWLPRKQIALGLDLRGGSYLLLEVDVAAAQRERLNSIVDNVRNALRDANIGYTGLNVEGDAIVFTIREPDRIDAARQALRKIDPDLTVDIAPDGSGTMRFSTVATEARRRQAVDQSI
;
A
#
# COMPACT_ATOMS: atom_id res chain seq x y z
N MET A 1 62.84 -19.81 -21.72
CA MET A 1 61.75 -19.41 -22.64
C MET A 1 60.65 -20.44 -22.49
N LEU A 2 59.47 -20.06 -22.02
CA LEU A 2 58.33 -20.98 -21.86
C LEU A 2 57.80 -21.34 -23.25
N TYR A 3 58.14 -22.54 -23.73
CA TYR A 3 57.55 -23.12 -24.93
C TYR A 3 56.24 -23.80 -24.55
N PHE A 4 55.12 -23.25 -25.01
CA PHE A 4 53.80 -23.87 -24.87
C PHE A 4 53.45 -24.63 -26.15
N GLU A 5 52.87 -25.81 -26.01
CA GLU A 5 52.38 -26.58 -27.15
C GLU A 5 51.18 -25.88 -27.79
N ASN A 6 51.13 -25.81 -29.13
CA ASN A 6 50.13 -25.05 -29.88
C ASN A 6 48.67 -25.43 -29.55
N TRP A 7 48.40 -26.67 -29.13
CA TRP A 7 47.06 -27.10 -28.73
C TRP A 7 46.62 -26.47 -27.40
N LYS A 8 47.55 -26.23 -26.47
CA LYS A 8 47.28 -25.54 -25.19
C LYS A 8 46.94 -24.08 -25.46
N VAL A 9 47.66 -23.45 -26.39
CA VAL A 9 47.38 -22.08 -26.84
C VAL A 9 46.01 -22.00 -27.50
N ALA A 10 45.68 -22.94 -28.39
CA ALA A 10 44.36 -23.00 -29.03
C ALA A 10 43.23 -23.17 -28.00
N LEU A 11 43.42 -24.02 -26.98
CA LEU A 11 42.45 -24.22 -25.91
C LEU A 11 42.25 -22.94 -25.08
N ILE A 12 43.34 -22.27 -24.69
CA ILE A 12 43.27 -21.01 -23.94
C ILE A 12 42.51 -19.95 -24.75
N CYS A 13 42.84 -19.78 -26.04
CA CYS A 13 42.14 -18.86 -26.92
C CYS A 13 40.64 -19.21 -27.05
N ALA A 14 40.29 -20.49 -27.15
CA ALA A 14 38.90 -20.93 -27.24
C ALA A 14 38.10 -20.60 -25.96
N VAL A 15 38.69 -20.82 -24.77
CA VAL A 15 38.06 -20.50 -23.49
C VAL A 15 37.86 -18.98 -23.35
N CYS A 16 38.87 -18.18 -23.71
CA CYS A 16 38.75 -16.73 -23.71
C CYS A 16 37.65 -16.24 -24.66
N ALA A 17 37.60 -16.78 -25.89
CA ALA A 17 36.57 -16.43 -26.88
C ALA A 17 35.16 -16.81 -26.40
N LEU A 18 35.01 -17.97 -25.77
CA LEU A 18 33.74 -18.41 -25.20
C LEU A 18 33.27 -17.47 -24.07
N GLY A 19 34.18 -17.05 -23.18
CA GLY A 19 33.88 -16.10 -22.11
C GLY A 19 33.39 -14.75 -22.63
N VAL A 20 34.02 -14.23 -23.70
CA VAL A 20 33.56 -13.01 -24.38
C VAL A 20 32.17 -13.23 -24.99
N LEU A 21 31.96 -14.34 -25.69
CA LEU A 21 30.68 -14.63 -26.34
C LEU A 21 29.51 -14.73 -25.35
N LEU A 22 29.75 -15.27 -24.15
CA LEU A 22 28.76 -15.36 -23.09
C LEU A 22 28.50 -14.02 -22.37
N SER A 23 29.43 -13.07 -22.39
CA SER A 23 29.25 -11.75 -21.77
C SER A 23 28.61 -10.71 -22.70
N LEU A 24 28.68 -10.92 -24.03
CA LEU A 24 28.08 -10.05 -25.05
C LEU A 24 26.63 -9.63 -24.76
N PRO A 25 25.70 -10.52 -24.33
CA PRO A 25 24.31 -10.13 -24.09
C PRO A 25 24.16 -9.03 -23.03
N ASN A 26 25.10 -8.93 -22.09
CA ASN A 26 25.09 -7.92 -21.03
C ASN A 26 25.44 -6.51 -21.52
N LEU A 27 26.00 -6.37 -22.73
CA LEU A 27 26.38 -5.09 -23.33
C LEU A 27 25.29 -4.48 -24.23
N PHE A 28 24.28 -5.28 -24.63
CA PHE A 28 23.22 -4.83 -25.52
C PHE A 28 21.94 -4.48 -24.75
N SER A 29 21.09 -3.64 -25.33
CA SER A 29 19.79 -3.33 -24.74
C SER A 29 18.79 -4.50 -24.89
N PRO A 30 17.82 -4.67 -23.98
CA PRO A 30 16.84 -5.75 -24.04
C PRO A 30 16.04 -5.81 -25.35
N SER A 31 15.82 -4.65 -25.98
CA SER A 31 15.12 -4.53 -27.27
C SER A 31 15.89 -5.12 -28.44
N PHE A 32 17.23 -5.11 -28.39
CA PHE A 32 18.09 -5.74 -29.40
C PHE A 32 18.18 -7.25 -29.17
N LEU A 33 18.24 -7.69 -27.91
CA LEU A 33 18.25 -9.11 -27.55
C LEU A 33 16.97 -9.85 -27.94
N ALA A 34 15.82 -9.16 -27.93
CA ALA A 34 14.55 -9.73 -28.36
C ALA A 34 14.51 -10.07 -29.87
N GLN A 35 15.32 -9.39 -30.68
CA GLN A 35 15.41 -9.56 -32.13
C GLN A 35 16.42 -10.64 -32.55
N LEU A 36 17.25 -11.13 -31.62
CA LEU A 36 18.22 -12.18 -31.89
C LEU A 36 17.53 -13.54 -32.05
N PRO A 37 18.03 -14.46 -32.90
CA PRO A 37 17.50 -15.82 -33.02
C PRO A 37 17.46 -16.60 -31.69
N SER A 38 16.60 -17.61 -31.59
CA SER A 38 16.37 -18.38 -30.34
C SER A 38 17.55 -19.23 -29.87
N TRP A 39 18.53 -19.48 -30.75
CA TRP A 39 19.73 -20.26 -30.45
C TRP A 39 20.84 -19.45 -29.77
N LEU A 40 20.71 -18.12 -29.68
CA LEU A 40 21.72 -17.25 -29.05
C LEU A 40 21.32 -16.93 -27.59
N PRO A 41 22.27 -16.89 -26.63
CA PRO A 41 21.96 -16.57 -25.24
C PRO A 41 21.38 -15.15 -25.11
N ARG A 42 20.08 -15.07 -24.79
CA ARG A 42 19.37 -13.80 -24.56
C ARG A 42 19.29 -13.40 -23.09
N LYS A 43 19.78 -14.25 -22.18
CA LYS A 43 19.68 -14.02 -20.72
C LYS A 43 20.76 -13.04 -20.28
N GLN A 44 20.35 -11.84 -19.92
CA GLN A 44 21.19 -10.91 -19.17
C GLN A 44 21.28 -11.33 -17.71
N ILE A 45 22.39 -11.00 -17.07
CA ILE A 45 22.54 -11.19 -15.62
C ILE A 45 21.58 -10.22 -14.95
N ALA A 46 20.79 -10.70 -13.99
CA ALA A 46 19.95 -9.82 -13.20
C ALA A 46 20.84 -8.84 -12.42
N LEU A 47 20.86 -7.57 -12.82
CA LEU A 47 21.61 -6.55 -12.11
C LEU A 47 21.06 -6.44 -10.68
N GLY A 48 21.94 -6.43 -9.69
CA GLY A 48 21.57 -6.17 -8.29
C GLY A 48 20.99 -4.76 -8.11
N LEU A 49 20.31 -4.54 -6.98
CA LEU A 49 19.62 -3.27 -6.65
C LEU A 49 20.53 -2.04 -6.80
N ASP A 50 21.79 -2.16 -6.38
CA ASP A 50 22.80 -1.09 -6.44
C ASP A 50 23.11 -0.65 -7.88
N LEU A 51 23.14 -1.61 -8.81
CA LEU A 51 23.40 -1.37 -10.23
C LEU A 51 22.13 -0.96 -11.02
N ARG A 52 20.95 -1.05 -10.40
CA ARG A 52 19.67 -0.61 -10.99
C ARG A 52 19.31 0.85 -10.65
N GLY A 53 20.12 1.53 -9.83
CA GLY A 53 20.02 2.98 -9.62
C GLY A 53 18.71 3.46 -8.99
N GLY A 54 18.06 2.63 -8.17
CA GLY A 54 16.81 2.99 -7.48
C GLY A 54 16.92 2.66 -6.00
N SER A 55 17.12 3.66 -5.14
CA SER A 55 16.98 3.49 -3.70
C SER A 55 15.51 3.21 -3.39
N TYR A 56 15.15 1.94 -3.21
CA TYR A 56 13.83 1.58 -2.70
C TYR A 56 13.84 1.82 -1.19
N LEU A 57 13.60 3.07 -0.78
CA LEU A 57 13.31 3.40 0.61
C LEU A 57 11.97 2.75 0.96
N LEU A 58 12.03 1.58 1.58
CA LEU A 58 10.89 0.99 2.24
C LEU A 58 10.63 1.85 3.49
N LEU A 59 9.91 2.96 3.32
CA LEU A 59 9.32 3.68 4.43
C LEU A 59 8.27 2.75 5.03
N GLU A 60 8.59 2.19 6.18
CA GLU A 60 7.61 1.51 7.03
C GLU A 60 6.60 2.57 7.46
N VAL A 61 5.53 2.69 6.68
CA VAL A 61 4.38 3.50 7.07
C VAL A 61 3.78 2.81 8.29
N ASP A 62 3.88 3.44 9.45
CA ASP A 62 3.18 2.99 10.64
C ASP A 62 1.67 3.13 10.38
N VAL A 63 1.08 2.04 9.88
CA VAL A 63 -0.34 1.97 9.52
C VAL A 63 -1.21 2.24 10.75
N ALA A 64 -0.74 1.90 11.96
CA ALA A 64 -1.46 2.15 13.19
C ALA A 64 -1.47 3.66 13.53
N ALA A 65 -0.35 4.36 13.34
CA ALA A 65 -0.30 5.81 13.51
C ALA A 65 -1.20 6.53 12.49
N ALA A 66 -1.16 6.11 11.22
CA ALA A 66 -2.02 6.66 10.17
C ALA A 66 -3.52 6.42 10.43
N GLN A 67 -3.88 5.24 10.94
CA GLN A 67 -5.26 4.92 11.30
C GLN A 67 -5.75 5.77 12.48
N ARG A 68 -4.90 5.99 13.48
CA ARG A 68 -5.24 6.83 14.64
C ARG A 68 -5.41 8.30 14.27
N GLU A 69 -4.55 8.83 13.41
CA GLU A 69 -4.67 10.20 12.89
C GLU A 69 -5.97 10.40 12.10
N ARG A 70 -6.34 9.38 11.31
CA ARG A 70 -7.62 9.38 10.59
C ARG A 70 -8.82 9.38 11.55
N LEU A 71 -8.79 8.57 12.61
CA LEU A 71 -9.84 8.54 13.63
C LEU A 71 -9.99 9.90 14.33
N ASN A 72 -8.88 10.54 14.68
CA ASN A 72 -8.88 11.88 15.28
C ASN A 72 -9.49 12.93 14.34
N SER A 73 -9.13 12.89 13.05
CA SER A 73 -9.70 13.79 12.04
C SER A 73 -11.23 13.64 11.93
N ILE A 74 -11.74 12.41 12.03
CA ILE A 74 -13.18 12.15 12.00
C ILE A 74 -13.86 12.65 13.28
N VAL A 75 -13.22 12.50 14.44
CA VAL A 75 -13.72 13.07 15.70
C VAL A 75 -13.91 14.58 15.58
N ASP A 76 -12.98 15.28 14.95
CA ASP A 76 -13.10 16.72 14.73
C ASP A 76 -14.25 17.08 13.79
N ASN A 77 -14.48 16.28 12.73
CA ASN A 77 -15.63 16.45 11.86
C ASN A 77 -16.96 16.20 12.59
N VAL A 78 -17.02 15.15 13.42
CA VAL A 78 -18.17 14.81 14.28
C VAL A 78 -18.47 15.95 15.24
N ARG A 79 -17.44 16.49 15.89
CA ARG A 79 -17.53 17.66 16.77
C ARG A 79 -18.16 18.85 16.04
N ASN A 80 -17.68 19.16 14.84
CA ASN A 80 -18.17 20.29 14.06
C ASN A 80 -19.64 20.09 13.64
N ALA A 81 -19.99 18.91 13.13
CA ALA A 81 -21.36 18.62 12.71
C ALA A 81 -22.37 18.66 13.86
N LEU A 82 -22.01 18.12 15.04
CA LEU A 82 -22.87 18.18 16.23
C LEU A 82 -23.03 19.63 16.72
N ARG A 83 -21.97 20.43 16.63
CA ARG A 83 -22.01 21.85 16.99
C ARG A 83 -22.86 22.67 16.02
N ASP A 84 -22.75 22.43 14.71
CA ASP A 84 -23.57 23.09 13.69
C ASP A 84 -25.05 22.73 13.82
N ALA A 85 -25.34 21.49 14.23
CA ALA A 85 -26.69 21.04 14.56
C ALA A 85 -27.18 21.50 15.95
N ASN A 86 -26.35 22.23 16.71
CA ASN A 86 -26.61 22.69 18.07
C ASN A 86 -27.02 21.54 19.02
N ILE A 87 -26.29 20.43 18.99
CA ILE A 87 -26.54 19.22 19.79
C ILE A 87 -25.46 19.10 20.87
N GLY A 88 -25.89 19.07 22.14
CA GLY A 88 -24.98 18.86 23.27
C GLY A 88 -24.44 17.42 23.31
N TYR A 89 -23.12 17.26 23.38
CA TYR A 89 -22.44 15.98 23.50
C TYR A 89 -21.42 15.98 24.65
N THR A 90 -21.14 14.80 25.20
CA THR A 90 -20.16 14.56 26.27
C THR A 90 -19.29 13.36 25.91
N GLY A 91 -18.03 13.35 26.35
CA GLY A 91 -17.18 12.15 26.27
C GLY A 91 -16.76 11.76 24.85
N LEU A 92 -16.70 12.71 23.92
CA LEU A 92 -16.24 12.44 22.54
C LEU A 92 -14.76 12.08 22.54
N ASN A 93 -14.46 10.79 22.36
CA ASN A 93 -13.10 10.27 22.36
C ASN A 93 -12.93 9.07 21.42
N VAL A 94 -11.68 8.77 21.05
CA VAL A 94 -11.32 7.57 20.29
C VAL A 94 -10.95 6.46 21.26
N GLU A 95 -11.72 5.38 21.27
CA GLU A 95 -11.43 4.15 22.02
C GLU A 95 -11.17 3.00 21.04
N GLY A 96 -9.89 2.62 20.91
CA GLY A 96 -9.46 1.59 19.96
C GLY A 96 -9.70 2.02 18.51
N ASP A 97 -10.65 1.36 17.85
CA ASP A 97 -11.06 1.62 16.45
C ASP A 97 -12.49 2.20 16.36
N ALA A 98 -13.00 2.71 17.49
CA ALA A 98 -14.33 3.31 17.57
C ALA A 98 -14.27 4.71 18.19
N ILE A 99 -15.23 5.55 17.78
CA ILE A 99 -15.46 6.86 18.36
C ILE A 99 -16.64 6.73 19.31
N VAL A 100 -16.39 6.96 20.60
CA VAL A 100 -17.42 6.89 21.65
C VAL A 100 -17.86 8.32 21.96
N PHE A 101 -19.16 8.52 22.08
CA PHE A 101 -19.74 9.80 22.49
C PHE A 101 -21.07 9.58 23.20
N THR A 102 -21.49 10.52 24.04
CA THR A 102 -22.80 10.50 24.69
C THR A 102 -23.55 11.76 24.33
N ILE A 103 -24.74 11.63 23.76
CA ILE A 103 -25.65 12.75 23.48
C ILE A 103 -26.36 13.12 24.78
N ARG A 104 -26.32 14.39 25.15
CA ARG A 104 -26.92 14.89 26.40
C ARG A 104 -28.45 14.93 26.35
N GLU A 105 -28.99 15.16 25.16
CA GLU A 105 -30.41 15.36 24.91
C GLU A 105 -30.99 14.15 24.15
N PRO A 106 -31.77 13.28 24.80
CA PRO A 106 -32.34 12.10 24.15
C PRO A 106 -33.32 12.47 23.02
N ASP A 107 -33.99 13.63 23.11
CA ASP A 107 -34.92 14.12 22.08
C ASP A 107 -34.21 14.49 20.75
N ARG A 108 -32.89 14.65 20.78
CA ARG A 108 -32.07 15.05 19.62
C ARG A 108 -31.31 13.88 19.00
N ILE A 109 -31.52 12.65 19.47
CA ILE A 109 -30.85 11.44 18.97
C ILE A 109 -31.07 11.27 17.45
N ASP A 110 -32.29 11.47 16.96
CA ASP A 110 -32.59 11.32 15.53
C ASP A 110 -31.95 12.42 14.67
N ALA A 111 -31.92 13.65 15.18
CA ALA A 111 -31.24 14.76 14.53
C ALA A 111 -29.72 14.54 14.48
N ALA A 112 -29.13 14.02 15.57
CA ALA A 112 -27.72 13.65 15.63
C ALA A 112 -27.40 12.53 14.64
N ARG A 113 -28.23 11.47 14.57
CA ARG A 113 -28.07 10.37 13.61
C ARG A 113 -28.07 10.89 12.17
N GLN A 114 -28.95 11.84 11.84
CA GLN A 114 -28.98 12.45 10.51
C GLN A 114 -27.75 13.34 10.22
N ALA A 115 -27.29 14.12 11.19
CA ALA A 115 -26.12 14.97 11.05
C ALA A 115 -24.84 14.13 10.85
N LEU A 116 -24.68 13.07 11.62
CA LEU A 116 -23.51 12.18 11.57
C LEU A 116 -23.45 11.37 10.26
N ARG A 117 -24.60 10.93 9.73
CA ARG A 117 -24.67 10.26 8.42
C ARG A 117 -24.23 11.13 7.24
N LYS A 118 -24.28 12.46 7.37
CA LYS A 118 -23.84 13.39 6.31
C LYS A 118 -22.31 13.55 6.25
N ILE A 119 -21.61 13.21 7.32
CA ILE A 119 -20.15 13.40 7.42
C ILE A 119 -19.43 12.33 6.64
N ASP A 120 -19.80 11.07 6.89
CA ASP A 120 -19.18 9.93 6.23
C ASP A 120 -20.21 8.80 6.12
N PRO A 121 -20.62 8.41 4.89
CA PRO A 121 -21.55 7.30 4.68
C PRO A 121 -20.97 5.94 5.09
N ASP A 122 -19.65 5.84 5.28
CA ASP A 122 -18.97 4.59 5.67
C ASP A 122 -18.97 4.38 7.19
N LEU A 123 -19.47 5.32 8.01
CA LEU A 123 -19.55 5.16 9.46
C LEU A 123 -20.93 4.66 9.89
N THR A 124 -20.95 3.53 10.60
CA THR A 124 -22.14 3.03 11.29
C THR A 124 -22.28 3.76 12.62
N VAL A 125 -23.45 4.38 12.83
CA VAL A 125 -23.77 5.12 14.04
C VAL A 125 -24.80 4.34 14.85
N ASP A 126 -24.32 3.65 15.88
CA ASP A 126 -25.18 2.94 16.84
C ASP A 126 -25.38 3.83 18.06
N ILE A 127 -26.59 4.38 18.20
CA ILE A 127 -26.99 5.19 19.37
C ILE A 127 -28.00 4.38 20.14
N ALA A 128 -27.64 4.03 21.38
CA ALA A 128 -28.51 3.34 22.31
C ALA A 128 -29.57 4.30 22.89
N PRO A 129 -30.70 3.78 23.39
CA PRO A 129 -31.82 4.59 23.90
C PRO A 129 -31.46 5.45 25.13
N ASP A 130 -30.33 5.17 25.78
CA ASP A 130 -29.81 5.90 26.94
C ASP A 130 -28.98 7.14 26.55
N GLY A 131 -28.83 7.42 25.25
CA GLY A 131 -28.04 8.53 24.72
C GLY A 131 -26.56 8.20 24.52
N SER A 132 -26.10 6.99 24.86
CA SER A 132 -24.75 6.54 24.52
C SER A 132 -24.68 6.18 23.02
N GLY A 133 -23.73 6.79 22.32
CA GLY A 133 -23.50 6.63 20.89
C GLY A 133 -22.11 6.06 20.64
N THR A 134 -22.05 4.95 19.92
CA THR A 134 -20.80 4.42 19.38
C THR A 134 -20.81 4.60 17.88
N MET A 135 -19.86 5.37 17.36
CA MET A 135 -19.55 5.41 15.93
C MET A 135 -18.44 4.41 15.66
N ARG A 136 -18.69 3.47 14.75
CA ARG A 136 -17.67 2.54 14.26
C ARG A 136 -17.64 2.59 12.75
N PHE A 137 -16.47 2.38 12.13
CA PHE A 137 -16.43 2.13 10.70
C PHE A 137 -17.30 0.93 10.35
N SER A 138 -18.18 1.11 9.37
CA SER A 138 -19.07 0.07 8.89
C SER A 138 -18.26 -1.07 8.29
N THR A 139 -18.35 -2.26 8.88
CA THR A 139 -17.70 -3.48 8.38
C THR A 139 -18.20 -3.90 6.99
N VAL A 140 -19.27 -3.28 6.48
CA VAL A 140 -19.80 -3.49 5.13
C VAL A 140 -18.94 -2.83 4.05
N ALA A 141 -18.25 -1.72 4.36
CA ALA A 141 -17.30 -1.07 3.44
C ALA A 141 -15.97 -1.86 3.32
N THR A 142 -15.61 -2.63 4.35
CA THR A 142 -14.38 -3.41 4.39
C THR A 142 -14.44 -4.63 3.46
N GLU A 143 -15.59 -5.30 3.33
CA GLU A 143 -15.77 -6.40 2.37
C GLU A 143 -15.87 -5.92 0.92
N ALA A 144 -16.55 -4.79 0.67
CA ALA A 144 -16.66 -4.22 -0.67
C ALA A 144 -15.29 -3.79 -1.22
N ARG A 145 -14.46 -3.12 -0.42
CA ARG A 145 -13.08 -2.76 -0.81
C ARG A 145 -12.17 -4.00 -0.95
N ARG A 146 -12.37 -5.03 -0.13
CA ARG A 146 -11.61 -6.29 -0.24
C ARG A 146 -11.91 -7.02 -1.55
N ARG A 147 -13.17 -7.03 -2.00
CA ARG A 147 -13.53 -7.58 -3.33
C ARG A 147 -12.95 -6.76 -4.47
N GLN A 148 -13.00 -5.43 -4.37
CA GLN A 148 -12.50 -4.53 -5.41
C GLN A 148 -10.97 -4.55 -5.57
N ALA A 149 -10.23 -4.73 -4.46
CA ALA A 149 -8.77 -4.90 -4.49
C ALA A 149 -8.36 -6.25 -5.11
N VAL A 150 -9.13 -7.31 -4.89
CA VAL A 150 -8.88 -8.64 -5.51
C VAL A 150 -9.17 -8.61 -7.01
N ASP A 151 -10.21 -7.89 -7.45
CA ASP A 151 -10.55 -7.75 -8.88
C ASP A 151 -9.53 -6.90 -9.65
N GLN A 152 -8.86 -5.94 -9.00
CA GLN A 152 -7.75 -5.19 -9.61
C GLN A 152 -6.40 -5.95 -9.60
N SER A 153 -6.35 -7.13 -8.98
CA SER A 153 -5.14 -7.95 -8.87
C SER A 153 -5.08 -9.09 -9.90
N ILE A 154 -6.04 -9.15 -10.83
CA ILE A 154 -6.09 -10.12 -11.93
C ILE A 154 -5.86 -9.40 -13.27
#